data_AF-A0A536YA94-F1
#
_entry.id   AF-A0A536YA94-F1
#
_cell.length_a   1.000
_cell.length_b   1.000
_cell.length_c   1.000
_cell.angle_alpha   90.00
_cell.angle_beta   90.00
_cell.angle_gamma   90.00
#
_symmetry.space_group_name_H-M   'P 1'
#
loop_
_entity.id
_entity.type
_entity.pdbx_description
1 polymer ?
#
loop_
_entity_poly.entity_id
_entity_poly.type
_entity_poly.pdbx_seq_one_letter_code
_entity_poly.pdbx_strand_id
1 'polypeptide(L)' 'MGLKKVTKPADQHGTYSFYFSDLDDNWWEILTNPAGGYSWMFSQGRDLAAWGAGKGDAVNPNEYKQRGKEITS' A
#
# COMPACT_ATOMS: atom_id res chain seq x y z
N MET A 1 24.73 4.43 -8.28
CA MET A 1 24.52 3.29 -7.37
C MET A 1 23.25 3.57 -6.60
N GLY A 2 22.20 2.75 -6.70
CA GLY A 2 20.94 3.05 -6.00
C GLY A 2 19.69 2.59 -6.73
N LEU A 3 18.59 3.29 -6.46
CA LEU A 3 17.25 3.02 -6.97
C LEU A 3 17.09 3.52 -8.41
N LYS A 4 16.49 2.71 -9.30
CA LYS A 4 16.15 3.14 -10.66
C LYS A 4 14.85 3.96 -10.69
N LYS A 5 13.84 3.52 -9.93
CA LYS A 5 12.51 4.15 -9.88
C LYS A 5 11.97 4.14 -8.45
N VAL A 6 11.15 5.14 -8.11
CA VAL A 6 10.41 5.24 -6.84
C VAL A 6 9.03 5.82 -7.12
N THR A 7 7.97 5.25 -6.55
CA THR A 7 6.61 5.80 -6.64
C THR A 7 6.32 6.75 -5.48
N LYS A 8 5.33 7.64 -5.66
CA LYS A 8 4.83 8.43 -4.54
C LYS A 8 4.12 7.50 -3.54
N PRO A 9 4.37 7.63 -2.23
CA PRO A 9 3.59 6.92 -1.23
C PRO A 9 2.10 7.21 -1.37
N ALA A 10 1.29 6.15 -1.32
CA ALA A 10 -0.15 6.21 -1.50
C ALA A 10 -0.84 5.09 -0.74
N ASP A 11 -2.14 5.24 -0.50
CA ASP A 11 -2.97 4.12 -0.07
C ASP A 11 -3.19 3.20 -1.27
N GLN A 12 -2.67 1.98 -1.17
CA GLN A 12 -2.71 0.95 -2.20
C GLN A 12 -3.04 -0.36 -1.52
N HIS A 13 -3.85 -1.22 -2.14
CA HIS A 13 -4.17 -2.57 -1.63
C HIS A 13 -4.46 -2.69 -0.11
N GLY A 14 -5.02 -1.64 0.52
CA GLY A 14 -5.43 -1.62 1.92
C GLY A 14 -4.30 -1.24 2.88
N THR A 15 -3.21 -0.68 2.39
CA THR A 15 -2.09 -0.21 3.21
C THR A 15 -1.45 1.03 2.60
N TYR A 16 -0.90 1.90 3.44
CA TYR A 16 -0.04 2.97 2.94
C TYR A 16 1.31 2.37 2.56
N SER A 17 1.72 2.58 1.31
CA SER A 17 2.94 2.00 0.75
C SER A 17 3.56 2.84 -0.36
N PHE A 18 4.80 2.52 -0.70
CA PHE A 18 5.43 2.95 -1.95
C PHE A 18 6.30 1.82 -2.50
N TYR A 19 6.58 1.92 -3.80
CA TYR A 19 7.42 0.97 -4.52
C TYR A 19 8.72 1.62 -4.93
N PHE A 20 9.75 0.79 -5.06
CA PHE A 20 10.96 1.15 -5.78
C PHE A 20 11.50 -0.03 -6.57
N SER A 21 12.34 0.26 -7.56
CA SER A 21 13.09 -0.78 -8.27
C SER A 21 14.59 -0.62 -8.06
N ASP A 22 15.28 -1.73 -7.86
CA ASP A 22 16.74 -1.79 -7.74
C ASP A 22 17.43 -1.81 -9.12
N LEU A 23 18.72 -2.14 -9.16
CA LEU A 23 19.54 -2.04 -10.37
C LEU A 23 19.33 -3.18 -11.36
N ASP A 24 18.78 -4.30 -10.90
CA ASP A 24 18.47 -5.50 -11.69
C ASP A 24 16.97 -5.62 -12.00
N ASP A 25 16.21 -4.53 -11.82
CA ASP A 25 14.79 -4.41 -12.17
C ASP A 25 13.85 -5.25 -11.30
N ASN A 26 14.28 -5.68 -10.11
CA ASN A 26 13.35 -6.19 -9.11
C ASN A 26 12.53 -5.04 -8.54
N TRP A 27 11.24 -5.31 -8.30
CA TRP A 27 10.35 -4.36 -7.63
C TRP A 27 10.15 -4.75 -6.18
N TRP A 28 10.34 -3.76 -5.32
CA TRP A 28 10.18 -3.87 -3.88
C TRP A 28 9.07 -2.95 -3.42
N GLU A 29 8.33 -3.40 -2.41
CA GLU A 29 7.33 -2.60 -1.72
C GLU A 29 7.70 -2.41 -0.26
N ILE A 30 7.64 -1.17 0.21
CA ILE A 30 7.65 -0.87 1.63
C ILE A 30 6.24 -0.43 2.01
N LEU A 31 5.64 -1.15 2.96
CA LEU A 31 4.25 -0.98 3.36
C LEU A 31 4.09 -1.00 4.88
N THR A 32 2.99 -0.41 5.34
CA THR A 32 2.54 -0.41 6.73
C THR A 32 1.49 -1.50 6.93
N ASN A 33 1.89 -2.76 6.93
CA ASN A 33 0.92 -3.86 7.06
C ASN A 33 0.33 -3.94 8.48
N PRO A 34 -0.97 -4.25 8.67
CA PRO A 34 -1.51 -4.52 9.98
C PRO A 34 -0.93 -5.82 10.56
N ALA A 35 -1.15 -6.05 11.85
CA ALA A 35 -0.79 -7.32 12.48
C ALA A 35 -1.45 -8.50 11.73
N GLY A 36 -0.67 -9.54 11.42
CA GLY A 36 -1.12 -10.67 10.59
C GLY A 36 -1.06 -10.42 9.08
N GLY A 37 -0.56 -9.26 8.64
CA GLY A 37 -0.37 -8.95 7.23
C GLY A 37 -1.66 -9.01 6.42
N TYR A 38 -1.65 -9.56 5.20
CA TYR A 38 -2.85 -9.64 4.35
C TYR A 38 -3.92 -10.64 4.82
N SER A 39 -3.70 -11.36 5.93
CA SER A 39 -4.68 -12.34 6.45
C SER A 39 -6.07 -11.75 6.69
N TRP A 40 -6.17 -10.47 7.04
CA TRP A 40 -7.45 -9.78 7.21
C TRP A 40 -8.31 -9.82 5.95
N MET A 41 -7.73 -9.76 4.74
CA MET A 41 -8.48 -9.77 3.50
C MET A 41 -9.28 -11.07 3.34
N PHE A 42 -8.64 -12.20 3.67
CA PHE A 42 -9.29 -13.52 3.59
C PHE A 42 -10.41 -13.67 4.63
N SER A 43 -10.29 -13.03 5.80
CA SER A 43 -11.38 -12.99 6.79
C SER A 43 -12.64 -12.28 6.27
N GLN A 44 -12.49 -11.41 5.27
CA GLN A 44 -13.60 -10.73 4.60
C GLN A 44 -14.11 -11.49 3.37
N GLY A 45 -13.66 -12.74 3.16
CA GLY A 45 -14.03 -13.55 1.99
C GLY A 45 -13.39 -13.08 0.68
N ARG A 46 -12.33 -12.27 0.73
CA ARG A 46 -11.59 -11.82 -0.47
C ARG A 46 -10.54 -12.86 -0.90
N ASP A 47 -10.17 -12.80 -2.16
CA ASP A 47 -9.20 -13.70 -2.80
C ASP A 47 -8.32 -12.95 -3.83
N LEU A 48 -7.61 -13.70 -4.68
CA LEU A 48 -6.78 -13.14 -5.75
C LEU A 48 -7.56 -12.41 -6.84
N ALA A 49 -8.83 -12.77 -7.06
CA ALA A 49 -9.70 -12.14 -8.06
C ALA A 49 -10.35 -10.86 -7.51
N ALA A 50 -10.61 -10.82 -6.21
CA ALA A 50 -11.00 -9.64 -5.43
C ALA A 50 -9.79 -8.98 -4.74
N TRP A 51 -8.60 -9.16 -5.32
CA TRP A 51 -7.35 -8.67 -4.75
C TRP A 51 -7.21 -7.18 -4.99
N GLY A 52 -6.92 -6.49 -3.89
CA GLY A 52 -6.57 -5.09 -3.89
C GLY A 52 -7.72 -4.19 -3.43
N ALA A 53 -7.37 -3.31 -2.51
CA ALA A 53 -7.79 -1.92 -2.61
C ALA A 53 -7.40 -1.32 -3.95
N GLY A 54 -8.20 -1.67 -4.96
CA GLY A 54 -8.40 -0.82 -6.12
C GLY A 54 -8.75 0.59 -5.66
N LYS A 55 -8.60 1.56 -6.56
CA LYS A 55 -9.03 2.95 -6.31
C LYS A 55 -10.51 2.95 -5.90
N GLY A 56 -10.79 2.99 -4.58
CA GLY A 56 -12.15 2.99 -4.04
C GLY A 56 -12.49 1.95 -2.98
N ASP A 57 -11.56 1.09 -2.53
CA ASP A 57 -11.86 0.24 -1.37
C ASP A 57 -12.04 1.10 -0.11
N ALA A 58 -13.21 0.96 0.51
CA ALA A 58 -13.57 1.70 1.73
C ALA A 58 -12.84 1.21 2.98
N VAL A 59 -12.08 0.12 2.89
CA VAL A 59 -11.48 -0.56 4.03
C VAL A 59 -9.96 -0.52 3.90
N ASN A 60 -9.36 0.44 4.61
CA ASN A 60 -7.95 0.39 4.98
C ASN A 60 -7.90 -0.18 6.42
N PRO A 61 -7.47 -1.44 6.64
CA PRO A 61 -7.28 -1.99 7.98
C PRO A 61 -6.26 -1.21 8.82
N ASN A 62 -5.43 -0.38 8.18
CA ASN A 62 -4.50 0.48 8.89
C ASN A 62 -5.20 1.79 9.24
N GLU A 63 -5.10 2.17 10.51
CA GLU A 63 -5.46 3.50 10.99
C GLU A 63 -4.46 4.58 10.55
N TYR A 64 -3.57 4.29 9.57
CA TYR A 64 -2.56 5.24 9.14
C TYR A 64 -3.24 6.48 8.56
N LYS A 65 -3.16 7.57 9.32
CA LYS A 65 -3.53 8.91 8.87
C LYS A 65 -2.24 9.62 8.49
N GLN A 66 -2.06 9.92 7.20
CA GLN A 66 -0.95 10.74 6.73
C GLN A 66 -0.87 12.00 7.59
N ARG A 67 0.24 12.21 8.30
CA ARG A 67 0.40 13.38 9.16
C ARG A 67 0.51 14.63 8.25
N GLY A 68 -0.48 15.53 8.32
CA GLY A 68 -0.39 16.90 7.78
C GLY A 68 -0.93 17.16 6.37
N LYS A 69 -2.17 16.79 6.04
CA LYS A 69 -2.91 17.49 4.98
C LYS A 69 -3.59 18.75 5.54
N GLU A 70 -2.81 19.75 5.95
CA GLU A 70 -3.24 21.13 5.84
C GLU A 70 -2.78 21.62 4.46
N ILE A 71 -3.68 21.53 3.49
CA ILE A 71 -3.54 22.26 2.23
C ILE A 71 -4.56 23.39 2.32
N THR A 72 -4.17 24.50 2.95
CA THR A 72 -4.90 25.76 2.80
C THR A 72 -4.88 26.14 1.32
N SER A 73 -6.08 26.49 0.83
CA SER A 73 -6.37 26.90 -0.55
C SER A 73 -5.60 28.14 -0.99
#